data_AF-A0AAV6IC28-F1
#
_entry.id   AF-A0AAV6IC28-F1
#
_cell.length_a   1.000
_cell.length_b   1.000
_cell.length_c   1.000
_cell.angle_alpha   90.00
_cell.angle_beta   90.00
_cell.angle_gamma   90.00
#
_symmetry.space_group_name_H-M   'P 1'
#
loop_
_entity.id
_entity.type
_entity.pdbx_description
1 polymer ?
#
loop_
_entity_poly.entity_id
_entity_poly.type
_entity_poly.pdbx_seq_one_letter_code
_entity_poly.pdbx_strand_id
1 'polypeptide(L)'
;MLAEEEIARLRNKESLRDKKLHLVLDLDHTLLNLTLLKDTTPGEDYLLQDISNGRLFRLDSIKMLTKLRPYVRIFLEEASQLFDMYIYTMGERSYALEIAR
;
A
#
# COMPACT_ATOMS: atom_id res chain seq x y z
N MET A 1 18.90 -18.04 18.04
CA MET A 1 18.98 -17.86 19.49
C MET A 1 19.32 -16.43 19.91
N LEU A 2 20.57 -15.95 19.88
CA LEU A 2 20.91 -14.56 20.32
C LEU A 2 20.19 -13.46 19.52
N ALA A 3 20.06 -13.62 18.20
CA ALA A 3 19.37 -12.65 17.35
C ALA A 3 17.84 -12.61 17.61
N GLU A 4 17.24 -13.74 17.96
CA GLU A 4 15.78 -13.81 18.23
C GLU A 4 15.43 -13.17 19.57
N GLU A 5 16.26 -13.36 20.59
CA GLU A 5 16.10 -12.71 21.89
C GLU A 5 16.28 -11.18 21.79
N GLU A 6 17.23 -10.72 20.97
CA GLU A 6 17.44 -9.30 20.71
C GLU A 6 16.25 -8.68 19.97
N ILE A 7 15.74 -9.37 18.93
CA ILE A 7 14.53 -8.96 18.21
C ILE A 7 13.31 -8.92 19.14
N ALA A 8 13.14 -9.91 20.01
CA ALA A 8 12.03 -9.96 20.97
C ALA A 8 12.12 -8.83 22.00
N ARG A 9 13.33 -8.52 22.49
CA ARG A 9 13.56 -7.39 23.40
C ARG A 9 13.24 -6.05 22.76
N LEU A 10 13.67 -5.83 21.52
CA LEU A 10 13.39 -4.58 20.78
C LEU A 10 11.89 -4.39 20.56
N ARG A 11 11.17 -5.43 20.12
CA ARG A 11 9.71 -5.40 19.92
C ARG A 11 8.94 -5.05 21.19
N ASN A 12 9.29 -5.67 22.31
CA ASN A 12 8.65 -5.38 23.60
C ASN A 12 8.91 -3.96 24.09
N LYS A 13 10.08 -3.39 23.78
CA LYS A 13 10.46 -2.06 24.26
C LYS A 13 9.75 -0.94 23.48
N GLU A 14 9.43 -1.14 22.20
CA GLU A 14 8.67 -0.20 21.38
C GLU A 14 7.16 -0.32 21.64
N SER A 15 6.61 -1.54 21.71
CA SER A 15 5.18 -1.78 21.97
C SER A 15 4.69 -1.27 23.34
N LEU A 16 5.58 -1.14 24.33
CA LEU A 16 5.23 -0.60 25.64
C LEU A 16 5.18 0.94 25.70
N ARG A 17 5.71 1.66 24.70
CA ARG A 17 5.73 3.13 24.67
C ARG A 17 4.47 3.72 24.06
N ASP A 18 3.89 3.04 23.08
CA ASP A 18 2.61 3.39 22.44
C ASP A 18 1.74 2.13 22.39
N LYS A 19 0.55 2.16 23.04
CA LYS A 19 -0.40 1.02 23.11
C LYS A 19 -1.09 0.72 21.77
N LYS A 20 -0.37 0.80 20.66
CA LYS A 20 -0.87 0.51 19.32
C LYS A 20 -0.77 -0.99 19.03
N LEU A 21 -1.77 -1.51 18.32
CA LEU A 21 -1.73 -2.88 17.80
C LEU A 21 -0.99 -2.90 16.45
N HIS A 22 -0.59 -4.07 15.98
CA HIS A 22 -0.04 -4.20 14.63
C HIS A 22 -1.15 -4.47 13.62
N LEU A 23 -1.16 -3.70 12.53
CA LEU A 23 -2.09 -3.87 11.41
C LEU A 23 -1.29 -4.28 10.16
N VAL A 24 -1.52 -5.50 9.68
CA VAL A 24 -0.91 -6.02 8.45
C VAL A 24 -1.92 -5.87 7.32
N LEU A 25 -1.53 -5.15 6.27
CA LEU A 25 -2.38 -4.77 5.15
C LEU A 25 -1.90 -5.41 3.85
N ASP A 26 -2.81 -6.05 3.13
CA ASP A 26 -2.60 -6.37 1.72
C ASP A 26 -2.86 -5.13 0.83
N LEU A 27 -2.34 -5.14 -0.39
CA LEU A 27 -2.51 -4.05 -1.36
C LEU A 27 -3.66 -4.37 -2.32
N ASP A 28 -3.50 -5.44 -3.10
CA ASP A 28 -4.37 -5.76 -4.23
C ASP A 28 -5.75 -6.20 -3.78
N HIS A 29 -6.79 -5.61 -4.37
CA HIS A 29 -8.19 -5.79 -3.99
C HIS A 29 -8.52 -5.45 -2.51
N THR A 30 -7.56 -4.88 -1.77
CA THR A 30 -7.75 -4.43 -0.39
C THR A 30 -7.70 -2.91 -0.30
N LEU A 31 -6.57 -2.30 -0.67
CA LEU A 31 -6.33 -0.85 -0.65
C LEU A 31 -6.42 -0.24 -2.05
N LEU A 32 -6.19 -1.03 -3.09
CA LEU A 32 -6.18 -0.57 -4.47
C LEU A 32 -6.53 -1.69 -5.46
N ASN A 33 -6.78 -1.30 -6.70
CA ASN A 33 -6.86 -2.21 -7.84
C ASN A 33 -5.85 -1.79 -8.90
N LEU A 34 -5.16 -2.74 -9.52
CA LEU A 34 -4.19 -2.48 -10.58
C LEU A 34 -4.59 -3.10 -11.93
N THR A 35 -4.01 -2.56 -12.99
CA THR A 35 -3.96 -3.16 -14.32
C THR A 35 -2.63 -2.84 -14.99
N LEU A 36 -2.16 -3.70 -15.90
CA LEU A 36 -0.96 -3.42 -16.67
C LEU A 36 -1.30 -2.43 -17.79
N LEU A 37 -0.38 -1.49 -18.09
CA LEU A 37 -0.55 -0.53 -19.19
C LEU A 37 -0.72 -1.19 -20.56
N LYS A 38 -0.26 -2.44 -20.73
CA LYS A 38 -0.44 -3.19 -21.97
C LYS A 38 -1.84 -3.79 -22.12
N ASP A 39 -2.58 -3.92 -21.01
CA ASP A 39 -3.90 -4.53 -20.97
C ASP A 39 -5.00 -3.47 -21.15
N THR A 40 -4.63 -2.18 -21.18
CA THR A 40 -5.55 -1.09 -21.54
C THR A 40 -5.83 -1.09 -23.03
N THR A 41 -7.09 -0.88 -23.40
CA THR A 41 -7.53 -0.87 -24.80
C THR A 41 -7.55 0.54 -25.39
N PRO A 42 -7.41 0.71 -26.72
CA PRO A 42 -7.43 2.01 -27.37
C PRO A 42 -8.74 2.81 -27.20
N GLY A 43 -9.84 2.18 -26.75
CA GLY A 43 -11.12 2.85 -26.50
C GLY A 43 -11.23 3.50 -25.12
N GLU A 44 -10.16 3.47 -24.33
CA GLU A 44 -10.17 3.91 -22.93
C GLU A 44 -9.67 5.36 -22.74
N ASP A 45 -10.00 6.26 -23.67
CA ASP A 45 -9.65 7.68 -23.59
C ASP A 45 -10.16 8.34 -22.29
N TYR A 46 -11.24 7.81 -21.71
CA TYR A 46 -11.76 8.25 -20.41
C TYR A 46 -10.76 8.06 -19.26
N LEU A 47 -9.81 7.12 -19.37
CA LEU A 47 -8.76 6.93 -18.37
C LEU A 47 -7.84 8.15 -18.29
N LEU A 48 -7.61 8.87 -19.39
CA LEU A 48 -6.83 10.12 -19.37
C LEU A 48 -7.51 11.19 -18.52
N GLN A 49 -8.84 11.26 -18.58
CA GLN A 49 -9.62 12.16 -17.74
C GLN A 49 -9.57 11.74 -16.27
N ASP A 50 -9.67 10.43 -15.98
CA ASP A 50 -9.57 9.92 -14.62
C ASP A 50 -8.16 10.09 -14.03
N ILE A 51 -7.10 9.99 -14.83
CA ILE A 51 -5.73 10.32 -14.42
C ILE A 51 -5.64 11.82 -14.10
N SER A 52 -6.15 12.68 -14.98
CA SER A 52 -6.12 14.15 -14.80
C SER A 52 -6.90 14.59 -13.57
N ASN A 53 -7.99 13.88 -13.24
CA ASN A 53 -8.82 14.13 -12.07
C ASN A 53 -8.31 13.43 -10.79
N GLY A 54 -7.15 12.76 -10.85
CA GLY A 54 -6.53 12.08 -9.70
C GLY A 54 -7.29 10.84 -9.20
N ARG A 55 -8.19 10.28 -10.01
CA ARG A 55 -8.93 9.04 -9.71
C ARG A 55 -8.14 7.79 -10.11
N LEU A 56 -7.24 7.93 -11.07
CA LEU A 56 -6.29 6.92 -11.49
C LEU A 56 -4.87 7.45 -11.36
N PHE A 57 -3.95 6.55 -11.06
CA PHE A 57 -2.53 6.85 -10.91
C PHE A 57 -1.74 5.95 -11.85
N ARG A 58 -0.83 6.57 -12.60
CA ARG A 58 0.04 5.87 -13.53
C ARG A 58 1.41 5.67 -12.88
N LEU A 59 1.89 4.43 -12.90
CA LEU A 59 3.18 4.02 -12.34
C LEU A 59 4.06 3.57 -13.50
N ASP A 60 4.77 4.51 -14.12
CA ASP A 60 5.57 4.26 -15.33
C ASP A 60 6.73 3.30 -15.11
N SER A 61 7.35 3.33 -13.93
CA SER A 61 8.48 2.48 -13.53
C SER A 61 8.16 0.99 -13.61
N ILE A 62 6.93 0.62 -13.29
CA ILE A 62 6.42 -0.76 -13.29
C ILE A 62 5.35 -1.00 -14.36
N LYS A 63 5.12 -0.02 -15.24
CA LYS A 63 4.14 -0.06 -16.35
C LYS A 63 2.73 -0.45 -15.91
N MET A 64 2.24 0.15 -14.83
CA MET A 64 0.92 -0.13 -14.26
C MET A 64 0.04 1.12 -14.18
N LEU A 65 -1.27 0.91 -14.21
CA LEU A 65 -2.28 1.85 -13.75
C LEU A 65 -2.90 1.32 -12.47
N THR A 66 -3.06 2.17 -11.47
CA THR A 66 -3.69 1.83 -10.21
C THR A 66 -4.84 2.78 -9.88
N LYS A 67 -5.88 2.21 -9.29
CA LYS A 67 -7.02 2.93 -8.71
C LYS A 67 -7.02 2.67 -7.22
N LEU A 68 -6.91 3.73 -6.45
CA LEU A 68 -7.03 3.65 -4.99
C LEU A 68 -8.48 3.32 -4.61
N ARG A 69 -8.65 2.51 -3.56
CA ARG A 69 -9.96 2.30 -2.96
C ARG A 69 -10.48 3.63 -2.40
N PRO A 70 -11.77 3.96 -2.56
CA PRO A 70 -12.33 5.17 -1.97
C PRO A 70 -11.98 5.29 -0.49
N TYR A 71 -11.62 6.51 -0.08
CA TYR A 71 -11.24 6.86 1.29
C TYR A 71 -9.97 6.18 1.85
N VAL A 72 -9.18 5.48 1.03
CA VAL A 72 -7.97 4.78 1.53
C VAL A 72 -6.99 5.71 2.26
N ARG A 73 -6.84 6.96 1.80
CA ARG A 73 -5.92 7.92 2.43
C ARG A 73 -6.39 8.29 3.84
N ILE A 74 -7.69 8.59 3.99
CA ILE A 74 -8.31 8.91 5.28
C ILE A 74 -8.26 7.69 6.20
N PHE A 75 -8.57 6.50 5.68
CA PHE A 75 -8.46 5.26 6.43
C PHE A 75 -7.05 5.05 6.98
N LEU A 76 -6.00 5.19 6.15
CA LEU A 76 -4.62 5.03 6.59
C LEU A 76 -4.22 6.10 7.62
N GLU A 77 -4.67 7.34 7.44
CA GLU A 77 -4.41 8.43 8.38
C GLU A 77 -5.03 8.13 9.76
N GLU A 78 -6.30 7.76 9.82
CA GLU A 78 -6.99 7.43 11.07
C GLU A 78 -6.44 6.13 11.69
N ALA A 79 -6.20 5.10 10.88
CA ALA A 79 -5.64 3.83 11.35
C ALA A 79 -4.22 4.01 11.93
N SER A 80 -3.40 4.91 11.37
CA SER A 80 -2.05 5.18 11.88
C SER A 80 -2.02 5.69 13.32
N GLN A 81 -3.13 6.27 13.82
CA GLN A 81 -3.25 6.72 15.20
C GLN A 81 -3.43 5.56 16.18
N LEU A 82 -3.94 4.42 15.70
CA LEU A 82 -4.27 3.24 16.50
C LEU A 82 -3.33 2.06 16.27
N PHE A 83 -2.65 2.02 15.12
CA PHE A 83 -1.86 0.88 14.68
C PHE A 83 -0.46 1.25 14.18
N ASP A 84 0.48 0.35 14.41
CA ASP A 84 1.72 0.27 13.62
C ASP A 84 1.42 -0.58 12.37
N MET A 85 1.52 0.05 11.20
CA MET A 85 1.04 -0.53 9.95
C MET A 85 2.18 -1.15 9.12
N TYR A 86 1.91 -2.33 8.55
CA TYR A 86 2.84 -3.07 7.71
C TYR A 86 2.13 -3.51 6.43
N ILE A 87 2.82 -3.43 5.29
CA ILE A 87 2.34 -4.00 4.03
C ILE A 87 2.80 -5.45 3.93
N TYR A 88 1.88 -6.35 3.62
CA TYR A 88 2.15 -7.74 3.28
C TYR A 88 1.28 -8.13 2.09
N THR A 89 1.92 -8.25 0.93
CA THR A 89 1.24 -8.51 -0.34
C THR A 89 1.93 -9.64 -1.09
N MET A 90 1.18 -10.27 -2.00
CA MET A 90 1.70 -11.29 -2.90
C MET A 90 2.45 -10.68 -4.10
N GLY A 91 2.36 -9.36 -4.32
CA GLY A 91 3.09 -8.67 -5.37
C GLY A 91 4.60 -8.62 -5.13
N GLU A 92 5.36 -8.33 -6.18
CA GLU A 92 6.82 -8.19 -6.09
C GLU A 92 7.23 -7.02 -5.18
N ARG A 93 8.43 -7.12 -4.60
CA ARG A 93 9.00 -6.07 -3.74
C ARG A 93 9.10 -4.71 -4.45
N SER A 94 9.45 -4.70 -5.73
CA SER A 94 9.54 -3.50 -6.56
C SER A 94 8.19 -2.78 -6.64
N TYR A 95 7.11 -3.54 -6.85
CA TYR A 95 5.74 -3.05 -6.85
C TYR A 95 5.33 -2.51 -5.47
N ALA A 96 5.55 -3.28 -4.40
CA ALA A 96 5.20 -2.86 -3.05
C ALA A 96 5.90 -1.55 -2.64
N LEU A 97 7.18 -1.40 -3.02
CA LEU A 97 7.95 -0.18 -2.77
C LEU A 97 7.44 1.00 -3.60
N GLU A 98 7.00 0.78 -4.84
CA GLU A 98 6.46 1.85 -5.67
C GLU A 98 5.12 2.37 -5.13
N ILE A 99 4.26 1.49 -4.63
CA ILE A 99 2.99 1.86 -3.99
C ILE A 99 3.18 2.54 -2.64
N ALA A 100 4.20 2.16 -1.89
CA ALA A 100 4.49 2.70 -0.56
C ALA A 100 5.25 4.05 -0.58
N ARG A 101 5.55 4.61 -1.75
CA ARG A 101 6.13 5.96 -1.90
C ARG A 101 5.12 7.05 -1.57
#